data_AF-A0A0D0DH42-F1
#
_entry.id   AF-A0A0D0DH42-F1
#
_cell.length_a   1.000
_cell.length_b   1.000
_cell.length_c   1.000
_cell.angle_alpha   90.00
_cell.angle_beta   90.00
_cell.angle_gamma   90.00
#
_symmetry.space_group_name_H-M   'P 1'
#
loop_
_entity.id
_entity.type
_entity.pdbx_description
1 polymer ?
#
loop_
_entity_poly.entity_id
_entity_poly.type
_entity_poly.pdbx_seq_one_letter_code
_entity_poly.pdbx_strand_id
1 'polypeptide(L)'
;PFTNNFPHANIHQLIAPDILHQVIKGTFRDHLVDWVKKYICNQHPKCKADQILDDINQRIATVASFSGLWQFPQGHRFKQWTGNNSKALMKVYLPAIKGHVLQDVVLTFHAFLEFCYLVWCNVTMETTLNKIEGSLQCFHQYSEVFKTTGAVLTFSLPHQHSLKHYVHHIQLFAAPNGLCSSITENKHIKVVKEPY
;
A
#
# COMPACT_ATOMS: atom_id res chain seq x y z
N PRO A 1 10.27 -10.31 28.66
CA PRO A 1 10.82 -9.58 27.49
C PRO A 1 12.24 -9.06 27.78
N PHE A 2 13.17 -9.21 26.84
CA PHE A 2 14.61 -8.93 27.02
C PHE A 2 14.95 -7.47 27.39
N THR A 3 14.04 -6.51 27.17
CA THR A 3 14.25 -5.07 27.40
C THR A 3 13.41 -4.49 28.54
N ASN A 4 12.71 -5.33 29.33
CA ASN A 4 11.69 -4.84 30.28
C ASN A 4 12.25 -3.93 31.39
N ASN A 5 13.54 -4.06 31.71
CA ASN A 5 14.19 -3.30 32.78
C ASN A 5 14.95 -2.08 32.26
N PHE A 6 14.94 -1.84 30.93
CA PHE A 6 15.67 -0.73 30.34
C PHE A 6 14.82 0.55 30.45
N PRO A 7 15.31 1.61 31.10
CA PRO A 7 14.57 2.86 31.19
C PRO A 7 14.34 3.41 29.78
N HIS A 8 13.10 3.84 29.51
CA HIS A 8 12.65 4.35 28.20
C HIS A 8 12.68 3.34 27.02
N ALA A 9 12.85 2.04 27.28
CA ALA A 9 12.83 1.00 26.25
C ALA A 9 11.51 0.21 26.21
N ASN A 10 10.38 0.93 26.20
CA ASN A 10 9.10 0.28 26.00
C ASN A 10 8.99 -0.19 24.54
N ILE A 11 9.14 -1.50 24.32
CA ILE A 11 9.08 -2.10 22.99
C ILE A 11 7.77 -1.78 22.26
N HIS A 12 6.67 -1.56 22.98
CA HIS A 12 5.38 -1.18 22.39
C HIS A 12 5.36 0.25 21.87
N GLN A 13 6.26 1.11 22.35
CA GLN A 13 6.45 2.49 21.88
C GLN A 13 7.58 2.60 20.85
N LEU A 14 8.53 1.65 20.82
CA LEU A 14 9.70 1.69 19.94
C LEU A 14 9.46 1.20 18.50
N ILE A 15 8.25 0.75 18.17
CA ILE A 15 7.93 0.30 16.80
C ILE A 15 7.64 1.53 15.94
N ALA A 16 8.66 1.99 15.23
CA ALA A 16 8.54 3.09 14.27
C ALA A 16 7.64 2.72 13.06
N PRO A 17 7.01 3.71 12.41
CA PRO A 17 6.21 3.48 11.21
C PRO A 17 7.12 3.07 10.03
N ASP A 18 6.73 2.02 9.31
CA ASP A 18 7.45 1.52 8.14
C ASP A 18 6.57 1.60 6.89
N ILE A 19 6.80 2.63 6.07
CA ILE A 19 6.01 2.84 4.85
C ILE A 19 6.22 1.71 3.84
N LEU A 20 7.44 1.18 3.72
CA LEU A 20 7.74 0.19 2.70
C LEU A 20 7.03 -1.14 3.00
N HIS A 21 7.16 -1.66 4.22
CA HIS A 21 6.61 -2.96 4.56
C HIS A 21 5.15 -2.91 4.98
N GLN A 22 4.72 -1.91 5.74
CA GLN A 22 3.33 -1.85 6.23
C GLN A 22 2.38 -1.29 5.16
N VAL A 23 2.76 -0.20 4.52
CA VAL A 23 1.87 0.54 3.59
C VAL A 23 1.98 -0.04 2.18
N ILE A 24 3.16 -0.01 1.58
CA ILE A 24 3.34 -0.38 0.17
C ILE A 24 3.24 -1.90 -0.03
N LYS A 25 4.07 -2.67 0.70
CA LYS A 25 4.07 -4.13 0.54
C LYS A 25 2.81 -4.74 1.17
N GLY A 26 2.58 -4.46 2.45
CA GLY A 26 1.48 -5.05 3.20
C GLY A 26 0.11 -4.58 2.69
N THR A 27 -0.21 -3.30 2.87
CA THR A 27 -1.57 -2.83 2.58
C THR A 27 -1.88 -2.81 1.08
N PHE A 28 -1.03 -2.20 0.26
CA PHE A 28 -1.31 -2.09 -1.17
C PHE A 28 -1.15 -3.42 -1.90
N ARG A 29 0.06 -3.99 -1.89
CA ARG A 29 0.39 -5.17 -2.69
C ARG A 29 -0.24 -6.44 -2.13
N ASP A 30 -0.06 -6.74 -0.85
CA ASP A 30 -0.49 -8.02 -0.27
C ASP A 30 -2.00 -8.07 -0.04
N HIS A 31 -2.64 -6.93 0.26
CA HIS A 31 -4.08 -6.90 0.54
C HIS A 31 -4.89 -6.33 -0.61
N LEU A 32 -4.76 -5.04 -0.94
CA LEU A 32 -5.70 -4.37 -1.86
C LEU A 32 -5.68 -4.96 -3.28
N VAL A 33 -4.50 -5.19 -3.85
CA VAL A 33 -4.37 -5.80 -5.19
C VAL A 33 -4.92 -7.23 -5.21
N ASP A 34 -4.67 -8.01 -4.15
CA ASP A 34 -5.20 -9.37 -4.00
C ASP A 34 -6.73 -9.37 -3.84
N TRP A 35 -7.28 -8.44 -3.07
CA TRP A 35 -8.72 -8.30 -2.86
C TRP A 35 -9.46 -7.92 -4.13
N VAL A 36 -8.90 -7.04 -4.96
CA VAL A 36 -9.48 -6.74 -6.29
C VAL A 36 -9.52 -7.99 -7.15
N LYS A 37 -8.44 -8.78 -7.17
CA LYS A 37 -8.40 -10.05 -7.90
C LYS A 37 -9.49 -11.01 -7.40
N LYS A 38 -9.61 -11.19 -6.08
CA LYS A 38 -10.64 -12.03 -5.45
C LYS A 38 -12.06 -11.53 -5.76
N TYR A 39 -12.28 -10.22 -5.66
CA TYR A 39 -13.55 -9.60 -6.04
C TYR A 39 -13.94 -9.95 -7.47
N ILE A 40 -13.04 -9.75 -8.45
CA ILE A 40 -13.31 -10.05 -9.87
C ILE A 40 -13.63 -11.53 -10.07
N CYS A 41 -12.87 -12.43 -9.43
CA CYS A 41 -13.08 -13.87 -9.51
C CYS A 41 -14.39 -14.33 -8.84
N ASN A 42 -14.84 -13.65 -7.79
CA ASN A 42 -16.09 -13.99 -7.09
C ASN A 42 -17.32 -13.48 -7.85
N GLN A 43 -17.23 -12.32 -8.52
CA GLN A 43 -18.36 -11.67 -9.18
C GLN A 43 -18.61 -12.14 -10.62
N HIS A 44 -17.66 -12.85 -11.21
CA HIS A 44 -17.72 -13.24 -12.62
C HIS A 44 -17.37 -14.71 -12.82
N PRO A 45 -17.99 -15.39 -13.82
CA PRO A 45 -17.52 -16.69 -14.26
C PRO A 45 -16.05 -16.63 -14.67
N LYS A 46 -15.30 -17.72 -14.44
CA LYS A 46 -13.84 -17.80 -14.64
C LYS A 46 -13.36 -17.16 -15.94
N CYS A 47 -13.96 -17.52 -17.08
CA CYS A 47 -13.56 -16.98 -18.39
C CYS A 47 -13.68 -15.45 -18.46
N LYS A 48 -14.73 -14.86 -17.87
CA LYS A 48 -14.93 -13.41 -17.85
C LYS A 48 -14.01 -12.72 -16.84
N ALA A 49 -13.78 -13.35 -15.69
CA ALA A 49 -12.80 -12.86 -14.71
C ALA A 49 -11.40 -12.80 -15.32
N ASP A 50 -10.97 -13.84 -16.04
CA ASP A 50 -9.67 -13.89 -16.71
C ASP A 50 -9.55 -12.78 -17.77
N GLN A 51 -10.59 -12.56 -18.60
CA GLN A 51 -10.64 -11.45 -19.56
C GLN A 51 -10.51 -10.08 -18.90
N ILE A 52 -11.19 -9.85 -17.77
CA ILE A 52 -11.10 -8.58 -17.02
C ILE A 52 -9.68 -8.39 -16.47
N LEU A 53 -9.09 -9.44 -15.91
CA LEU A 53 -7.73 -9.40 -15.39
C LEU A 53 -6.70 -9.17 -16.50
N ASP A 54 -6.91 -9.75 -17.69
CA ASP A 54 -6.10 -9.48 -18.87
C ASP A 54 -6.24 -8.03 -19.34
N ASP A 55 -7.45 -7.48 -19.39
CA ASP A 55 -7.68 -6.07 -19.76
C ASP A 55 -7.03 -5.11 -18.76
N ILE A 56 -7.11 -5.39 -17.46
CA ILE A 56 -6.39 -4.61 -16.42
C ILE A 56 -4.87 -4.64 -16.69
N ASN A 57 -4.31 -5.81 -17.03
CA ASN A 57 -2.89 -5.92 -17.36
C ASN A 57 -2.54 -5.15 -18.63
N GLN A 58 -3.39 -5.19 -19.65
CA GLN A 58 -3.21 -4.44 -20.89
C GLN A 58 -3.28 -2.93 -20.65
N ARG A 59 -4.21 -2.44 -19.81
CA ARG A 59 -4.27 -1.03 -19.40
C ARG A 59 -3.01 -0.57 -18.68
N ILE A 60 -2.47 -1.42 -17.80
CA ILE A 60 -1.20 -1.14 -17.11
C ILE A 60 -0.03 -1.11 -18.10
N ALA A 61 -0.02 -2.00 -19.10
CA ALA A 61 1.03 -2.07 -20.11
C ALA A 61 1.00 -0.93 -21.13
N THR A 62 -0.18 -0.37 -21.39
CA THR A 62 -0.39 0.71 -22.38
C THR A 62 -0.17 2.11 -21.81
N VAL A 63 0.16 2.24 -20.52
CA VAL A 63 0.48 3.54 -19.92
C VAL A 63 1.65 4.18 -20.65
N ALA A 64 1.44 5.42 -21.12
CA ALA A 64 2.45 6.18 -21.86
C ALA A 64 3.76 6.28 -21.06
N SER A 65 4.89 6.21 -21.78
CA SER A 65 6.19 6.44 -21.18
C SER A 65 6.27 7.85 -20.59
N PHE A 66 6.66 7.95 -19.33
CA PHE A 66 6.93 9.20 -18.66
C PHE A 66 8.18 9.07 -17.80
N SER A 67 8.96 10.14 -17.69
CA SER A 67 10.19 10.12 -16.88
C SER A 67 9.88 9.81 -15.42
N GLY A 68 10.53 8.80 -14.85
CA GLY A 68 10.28 8.36 -13.47
C GLY A 68 9.02 7.50 -13.27
N LEU A 69 8.36 7.08 -14.37
CA LEU A 69 7.35 6.03 -14.36
C LEU A 69 7.93 4.74 -14.96
N TRP A 70 7.89 3.66 -14.19
CA TRP A 70 8.33 2.36 -14.67
C TRP A 70 7.30 1.79 -15.65
N GLN A 71 7.74 1.26 -16.79
CA GLN A 71 6.85 0.61 -17.75
C GLN A 71 6.61 -0.85 -17.40
N PHE A 72 5.38 -1.31 -17.62
CA PHE A 72 4.92 -2.65 -17.27
C PHE A 72 4.50 -3.42 -18.52
N PRO A 73 5.43 -3.81 -19.42
CA PRO A 73 5.07 -4.43 -20.71
C PRO A 73 4.26 -5.74 -20.57
N GLN A 74 4.34 -6.41 -19.40
CA GLN A 74 3.57 -7.61 -19.08
C GLN A 74 2.47 -7.35 -18.01
N GLY A 75 2.11 -6.09 -17.77
CA GLY A 75 1.16 -5.70 -16.73
C GLY A 75 1.69 -5.93 -15.31
N HIS A 76 0.82 -6.34 -14.39
CA HIS A 76 1.16 -6.62 -12.99
C HIS A 76 1.62 -8.07 -12.75
N ARG A 77 1.85 -8.89 -13.79
CA ARG A 77 2.20 -10.31 -13.64
C ARG A 77 3.68 -10.55 -13.32
N PHE A 78 4.12 -10.15 -12.15
CA PHE A 78 5.51 -10.37 -11.71
C PHE A 78 5.70 -11.72 -11.01
N LYS A 79 6.74 -12.47 -11.42
CA LYS A 79 7.21 -13.66 -10.69
C LYS A 79 7.79 -13.31 -9.31
N GLN A 80 8.42 -12.14 -9.20
CA GLN A 80 8.91 -11.57 -7.96
C GLN A 80 8.62 -10.07 -7.91
N TRP A 81 8.00 -9.63 -6.82
CA TRP A 81 7.70 -8.22 -6.58
C TRP A 81 8.81 -7.55 -5.79
N THR A 82 9.27 -6.39 -6.26
CA THR A 82 10.15 -5.50 -5.49
C THR A 82 9.35 -4.33 -4.91
N GLY A 83 9.95 -3.62 -3.95
CA GLY A 83 9.39 -2.36 -3.44
C GLY A 83 9.19 -1.33 -4.56
N ASN A 84 10.12 -1.24 -5.50
CA ASN A 84 10.03 -0.34 -6.66
C ASN A 84 8.87 -0.71 -7.60
N ASN A 85 8.69 -2.00 -7.89
CA ASN A 85 7.56 -2.47 -8.71
C ASN A 85 6.22 -2.09 -8.07
N SER A 86 6.12 -2.25 -6.75
CA SER A 86 4.90 -1.93 -5.99
C SER A 86 4.60 -0.43 -6.03
N LYS A 87 5.61 0.43 -5.76
CA LYS A 87 5.48 1.89 -5.85
C LYS A 87 5.09 2.37 -7.25
N ALA A 88 5.67 1.79 -8.29
CA ALA A 88 5.34 2.15 -9.66
C ALA A 88 3.93 1.68 -10.04
N LEU A 89 3.51 0.49 -9.59
CA LEU A 89 2.15 -0.01 -9.80
C LEU A 89 1.12 0.92 -9.15
N MET A 90 1.35 1.40 -7.92
CA MET A 90 0.44 2.33 -7.23
C MET A 90 0.04 3.54 -8.09
N LYS A 91 0.98 4.06 -8.89
CA LYS A 91 0.74 5.24 -9.76
C LYS A 91 -0.23 4.96 -10.91
N VAL A 92 -0.35 3.71 -11.35
CA VAL A 92 -1.10 3.33 -12.56
C VAL A 92 -2.29 2.40 -12.29
N TYR A 93 -2.40 1.87 -11.07
CA TYR A 93 -3.38 0.83 -10.77
C TYR A 93 -4.82 1.35 -10.73
N LEU A 94 -5.05 2.52 -10.12
CA LEU A 94 -6.38 3.11 -9.98
C LEU A 94 -7.09 3.32 -11.34
N PRO A 95 -6.47 3.95 -12.37
CA PRO A 95 -7.10 4.05 -13.68
C PRO A 95 -7.26 2.69 -14.37
N ALA A 96 -6.38 1.72 -14.11
CA ALA A 96 -6.47 0.40 -14.72
C ALA A 96 -7.70 -0.40 -14.28
N ILE A 97 -8.09 -0.30 -13.01
CA ILE A 97 -9.25 -1.04 -12.48
C ILE A 97 -10.59 -0.32 -12.71
N LYS A 98 -10.56 0.98 -13.06
CA LYS A 98 -11.77 1.79 -13.24
C LYS A 98 -12.68 1.18 -14.33
N GLY A 99 -13.97 1.04 -14.02
CA GLY A 99 -14.97 0.44 -14.92
C GLY A 99 -15.08 -1.08 -14.81
N HIS A 100 -14.16 -1.75 -14.10
CA HIS A 100 -14.22 -3.20 -13.83
C HIS A 100 -14.63 -3.55 -12.39
N VAL A 101 -14.59 -2.57 -11.50
CA VAL A 101 -14.89 -2.72 -10.08
C VAL A 101 -15.97 -1.73 -9.65
N LEU A 102 -16.59 -1.99 -8.50
CA LEU A 102 -17.55 -1.05 -7.90
C LEU A 102 -16.90 0.31 -7.61
N GLN A 103 -17.72 1.36 -7.59
CA GLN A 103 -17.26 2.71 -7.27
C GLN A 103 -16.58 2.76 -5.88
N ASP A 104 -17.09 2.04 -4.90
CA ASP A 104 -16.51 1.98 -3.55
C ASP A 104 -15.11 1.37 -3.52
N VAL A 105 -14.80 0.44 -4.43
CA VAL A 105 -13.43 -0.08 -4.61
C VAL A 105 -12.52 1.05 -5.09
N VAL A 106 -12.96 1.83 -6.10
CA VAL A 106 -12.20 2.99 -6.60
C VAL A 106 -11.97 4.01 -5.48
N LEU A 107 -12.99 4.31 -4.68
CA LEU A 107 -12.92 5.23 -3.54
C LEU A 107 -11.98 4.71 -2.44
N THR A 108 -11.96 3.40 -2.19
CA THR A 108 -11.01 2.77 -1.27
C THR A 108 -9.56 3.02 -1.69
N PHE A 109 -9.23 2.77 -2.96
CA PHE A 109 -7.88 3.03 -3.47
C PHE A 109 -7.55 4.53 -3.47
N HIS A 110 -8.49 5.39 -3.82
CA HIS A 110 -8.30 6.84 -3.75
C HIS A 110 -7.94 7.29 -2.33
N ALA A 111 -8.74 6.91 -1.34
CA ALA A 111 -8.51 7.24 0.07
C ALA A 111 -7.16 6.69 0.57
N PHE A 112 -6.81 5.46 0.18
CA PHE A 112 -5.52 4.86 0.52
C PHE A 112 -4.33 5.60 -0.12
N LEU A 113 -4.43 5.99 -1.40
CA LEU A 113 -3.38 6.74 -2.07
C LEU A 113 -3.21 8.15 -1.48
N GLU A 114 -4.32 8.78 -1.09
CA GLU A 114 -4.30 10.07 -0.38
C GLU A 114 -3.57 9.93 0.97
N PHE A 115 -3.90 8.90 1.75
CA PHE A 115 -3.17 8.56 2.98
C PHE A 115 -1.67 8.39 2.71
N CYS A 116 -1.31 7.59 1.70
CA CYS A 116 0.10 7.35 1.33
C CYS A 116 0.84 8.65 0.97
N TYR A 117 0.18 9.53 0.22
CA TYR A 117 0.76 10.81 -0.17
C TYR A 117 1.05 11.69 1.04
N LEU A 118 0.09 11.78 1.97
CA LEU A 118 0.20 12.62 3.16
C LEU A 118 1.27 12.11 4.15
N VAL A 119 1.35 10.79 4.39
CA VAL A 119 2.37 10.23 5.29
C VAL A 119 3.79 10.30 4.72
N TRP A 120 3.92 10.54 3.41
CA TRP A 120 5.20 10.78 2.75
C TRP A 120 5.66 12.24 2.80
N CYS A 121 4.87 13.16 3.34
CA CYS A 121 5.31 14.55 3.46
C CYS A 121 6.45 14.69 4.49
N ASN A 122 7.52 15.39 4.11
CA ASN A 122 8.66 15.67 5.00
C ASN A 122 8.30 16.62 6.14
N VAL A 123 7.28 17.45 5.94
CA VAL A 123 6.78 18.41 6.92
C VAL A 123 5.31 18.08 7.16
N THR A 124 4.98 17.77 8.40
CA THR A 124 3.61 17.47 8.81
C THR A 124 3.17 18.54 9.80
N MET A 125 2.08 19.22 9.48
CA MET A 125 1.40 20.14 10.40
C MET A 125 0.14 19.48 10.94
N GLU A 126 -0.48 20.08 11.96
CA GLU A 126 -1.76 19.59 12.52
C GLU A 126 -2.83 19.40 11.44
N THR A 127 -2.91 20.31 10.46
CA THR A 127 -3.81 20.20 9.32
C THR A 127 -3.53 18.97 8.45
N THR A 128 -2.27 18.56 8.30
CA THR A 128 -1.88 17.33 7.60
C THR A 128 -2.26 16.10 8.41
N LEU A 129 -2.06 16.11 9.74
CA LEU A 129 -2.46 15.02 10.62
C LEU A 129 -3.98 14.76 10.54
N ASN A 130 -4.79 15.82 10.56
CA ASN A 130 -6.23 15.71 10.41
C ASN A 130 -6.64 15.12 9.04
N LYS A 131 -5.90 15.46 7.97
CA LYS A 131 -6.10 14.86 6.64
C LYS A 131 -5.68 13.39 6.60
N ILE A 132 -4.61 13.00 7.29
CA ILE A 132 -4.18 11.59 7.41
C ILE A 132 -5.28 10.80 8.10
N GLU A 133 -5.83 11.31 9.20
CA GLU A 133 -6.92 10.64 9.92
C GLU A 133 -8.19 10.56 9.07
N GLY A 134 -8.58 11.65 8.40
CA GLY A 134 -9.74 11.67 7.51
C GLY A 134 -9.60 10.71 6.32
N SER A 135 -8.43 10.67 5.67
CA SER A 135 -8.17 9.71 4.57
C SER A 135 -8.22 8.26 5.07
N LEU A 136 -7.75 7.98 6.28
CA LEU A 136 -7.82 6.66 6.89
C LEU A 136 -9.26 6.26 7.27
N GLN A 137 -10.08 7.20 7.75
CA GLN A 137 -11.51 6.96 8.01
C GLN A 137 -12.25 6.63 6.70
N CYS A 138 -12.05 7.43 5.65
CA CYS A 138 -12.58 7.14 4.32
C CYS A 138 -12.12 5.78 3.81
N PHE A 139 -10.84 5.44 3.98
CA PHE A 139 -10.30 4.14 3.59
C PHE A 139 -11.03 2.99 4.28
N HIS A 140 -11.21 3.05 5.61
CA HIS A 140 -11.94 2.01 6.34
C HIS A 140 -13.41 1.92 5.93
N GLN A 141 -14.07 3.06 5.73
CA GLN A 141 -15.48 3.12 5.33
C GLN A 141 -15.70 2.41 3.99
N TYR A 142 -14.92 2.77 2.96
CA TYR A 142 -15.09 2.18 1.63
C TYR A 142 -14.54 0.76 1.54
N SER A 143 -13.54 0.39 2.35
CA SER A 143 -12.98 -0.97 2.36
C SER A 143 -14.01 -2.04 2.72
N GLU A 144 -15.10 -1.70 3.43
CA GLU A 144 -16.17 -2.64 3.78
C GLU A 144 -16.77 -3.31 2.52
N VAL A 145 -16.66 -2.68 1.34
CA VAL A 145 -17.06 -3.28 0.06
C VAL A 145 -16.39 -4.63 -0.19
N PHE A 146 -15.14 -4.82 0.22
CA PHE A 146 -14.45 -6.09 0.03
C PHE A 146 -15.00 -7.19 0.94
N LYS A 147 -15.58 -6.82 2.08
CA LYS A 147 -16.22 -7.76 2.99
C LYS A 147 -17.63 -8.10 2.55
N THR A 148 -18.41 -7.10 2.12
CA THR A 148 -19.78 -7.33 1.59
C THR A 148 -19.77 -8.16 0.31
N THR A 149 -18.74 -8.02 -0.52
CA THR A 149 -18.55 -8.81 -1.75
C THR A 149 -17.85 -10.14 -1.53
N GLY A 150 -17.48 -10.46 -0.28
CA GLY A 150 -16.83 -11.73 0.08
C GLY A 150 -15.38 -11.88 -0.39
N ALA A 151 -14.72 -10.79 -0.83
CA ALA A 151 -13.31 -10.81 -1.20
C ALA A 151 -12.39 -10.95 0.03
N VAL A 152 -12.85 -10.52 1.20
CA VAL A 152 -12.17 -10.69 2.50
C VAL A 152 -13.16 -11.03 3.61
N LEU A 153 -12.75 -11.88 4.55
CA LEU A 153 -13.57 -12.26 5.70
C LEU A 153 -13.46 -11.27 6.87
N THR A 154 -12.25 -10.79 7.14
CA THR A 154 -11.95 -9.89 8.26
C THR A 154 -10.86 -8.89 7.90
N PHE A 155 -10.87 -7.74 8.58
CA PHE A 155 -9.83 -6.70 8.48
C PHE A 155 -8.77 -6.82 9.58
N SER A 156 -8.67 -7.98 10.25
CA SER A 156 -7.71 -8.26 11.31
C SER A 156 -6.31 -8.53 10.76
N LEU A 157 -5.81 -7.61 9.93
CA LEU A 157 -4.54 -7.73 9.22
C LEU A 157 -3.51 -6.79 9.84
N PRO A 158 -2.36 -7.30 10.35
CA PRO A 158 -1.38 -6.49 11.07
C PRO A 158 -0.92 -5.24 10.31
N HIS A 159 -0.65 -5.35 9.00
CA HIS A 159 -0.19 -4.21 8.19
C HIS A 159 -1.25 -3.12 8.01
N GLN A 160 -2.54 -3.49 7.92
CA GLN A 160 -3.61 -2.48 7.86
C GLN A 160 -3.91 -1.91 9.24
N HIS A 161 -3.84 -2.72 10.29
CA HIS A 161 -3.98 -2.24 11.65
C HIS A 161 -2.91 -1.20 12.00
N SER A 162 -1.66 -1.38 11.53
CA SER A 162 -0.60 -0.40 11.77
C SER A 162 -0.91 1.01 11.25
N LEU A 163 -1.76 1.15 10.22
CA LEU A 163 -2.12 2.45 9.65
C LEU A 163 -2.79 3.37 10.68
N LYS A 164 -3.55 2.79 11.62
CA LYS A 164 -4.22 3.53 12.71
C LYS A 164 -3.26 4.26 13.63
N HIS A 165 -2.02 3.79 13.70
CA HIS A 165 -1.00 4.33 14.60
C HIS A 165 -0.12 5.39 13.92
N TYR A 166 -0.30 5.66 12.62
CA TYR A 166 0.58 6.59 11.89
C TYR A 166 0.52 8.02 12.44
N VAL A 167 -0.66 8.54 12.78
CA VAL A 167 -0.78 9.89 13.36
C VAL A 167 0.01 9.97 14.67
N HIS A 168 -0.20 9.02 15.57
CA HIS A 168 0.52 8.94 16.84
C HIS A 168 2.03 8.79 16.64
N HIS A 169 2.44 7.94 15.71
CA HIS A 169 3.85 7.72 15.40
C HIS A 169 4.51 8.96 14.79
N ILE A 170 3.82 9.72 13.95
CA ILE A 170 4.36 10.97 13.39
C ILE A 170 4.56 12.02 14.49
N GLN A 171 3.67 12.07 15.48
CA GLN A 171 3.84 12.96 16.64
C GLN A 171 5.04 12.58 17.50
N LEU A 172 5.28 11.27 17.71
CA LEU A 172 6.39 10.77 18.53
C LEU A 172 7.74 10.81 17.81
N PHE A 173 7.76 10.51 16.51
CA PHE A 173 8.98 10.19 15.76
C PHE A 173 9.22 11.09 14.55
N ALA A 174 8.39 12.13 14.37
CA ALA A 174 8.39 13.01 13.22
C ALA A 174 8.12 12.28 11.89
N ALA A 175 8.55 12.86 10.76
CA ALA A 175 8.24 12.36 9.44
C ALA A 175 8.74 10.90 9.24
N PRO A 176 7.88 9.96 8.78
CA PRO A 176 8.25 8.54 8.69
C PRO A 176 9.38 8.25 7.69
N ASN A 177 9.62 9.17 6.76
CA ASN A 177 10.62 9.04 5.70
C ASN A 177 12.03 8.74 6.24
N GLY A 178 12.38 9.28 7.40
CA GLY A 178 13.69 9.09 8.03
C GLY A 178 13.87 7.75 8.75
N LEU A 179 12.80 7.00 8.97
CA LEU A 179 12.79 5.76 9.78
C LEU A 179 12.37 4.51 8.98
N CYS A 180 12.08 4.69 7.69
CA CYS A 180 11.64 3.62 6.81
C CYS A 180 12.77 2.63 6.51
N SER A 181 12.46 1.33 6.55
CA SER A 181 13.37 0.23 6.20
C SER A 181 13.96 0.34 4.78
N SER A 182 13.36 1.15 3.90
CA SER A 182 13.95 1.45 2.59
C SER A 182 15.37 2.02 2.66
N ILE A 183 15.73 2.71 3.76
CA ILE A 183 17.07 3.27 3.94
C ILE A 183 18.09 2.14 4.13
N THR A 184 17.78 1.18 4.99
CA THR A 184 18.66 0.05 5.29
C THR A 184 18.67 -0.96 4.16
N GLU A 185 17.53 -1.22 3.51
CA GLU A 185 17.45 -2.11 2.34
C GLU A 185 18.28 -1.59 1.16
N ASN A 186 18.24 -0.27 0.87
CA ASN A 186 19.08 0.34 -0.16
C ASN A 186 20.58 0.16 0.14
N LYS A 187 21.00 0.34 1.41
CA LYS A 187 22.40 0.13 1.80
C LYS A 187 22.81 -1.33 1.73
N HIS A 188 21.91 -2.25 2.09
CA HIS A 188 22.15 -3.69 1.98
C HIS A 188 22.40 -4.13 0.53
N ILE A 189 21.71 -3.55 -0.46
CA ILE A 189 21.99 -3.83 -1.89
C ILE A 189 23.44 -3.49 -2.22
N LYS A 190 23.90 -2.28 -1.90
CA LYS A 190 25.27 -1.84 -2.20
C LYS A 190 26.33 -2.68 -1.47
N VAL A 191 26.06 -3.07 -0.21
CA VAL A 191 27.05 -3.79 0.61
C VAL A 191 27.12 -5.29 0.27
N VAL A 192 26.00 -5.91 -0.10
CA VAL A 192 25.90 -7.37 -0.24
C VAL A 192 25.78 -7.84 -1.69
N LYS A 193 25.13 -7.06 -2.57
CA LYS A 193 24.84 -7.48 -3.94
C LYS A 193 25.80 -6.90 -4.99
N GLU A 194 26.46 -5.79 -4.68
CA GLU A 194 27.50 -5.19 -5.52
C GLU A 194 28.82 -5.07 -4.73
N PRO A 195 29.47 -6.20 -4.40
CA PRO A 195 30.65 -6.17 -3.54
C PRO A 195 31.89 -5.48 -4.16
N TYR A 196 31.88 -5.20 -5.47
CA TYR A 196 32.97 -4.53 -6.20
C TYR A 196 32.49 -4.07 -7.59
#